data_AF-A0A1E5RVW3-F1
#
_entry.id   AF-A0A1E5RVW3-F1
#
_cell.length_a   1.000
_cell.length_b   1.000
_cell.length_c   1.000
_cell.angle_alpha   90.00
_cell.angle_beta   90.00
_cell.angle_gamma   90.00
#
_symmetry.space_group_name_H-M   'P 1'
#
loop_
_entity.id
_entity.type
_entity.pdbx_description
1 polymer ?
#
loop_
_entity_poly.entity_id
_entity_poly.type
_entity_poly.pdbx_seq_one_letter_code
_entity_poly.pdbx_strand_id
1 'polypeptide(L)'
;MLLSRDFINYSEILSQLVNEENELNQDILAFCFNLFDSETFIKALSILESRNLFLYLFTPVPLLETNANQQETLLSSFYKNQNDSQYLKRIIIKENNEKDIVFVDLDSWYCGCEEHNRKYRDSMDDLSSLVEKKQELNTSQNKTMYFSQPPQEPEDFFAKIPASKQYDSSCKIMCPHLLAAAILLQSSMAVFQHFLTKKETCYIIKVESMDEWLRLQCNIVV
;
A
#
# COMPACT_ATOMS: atom_id res chain seq x y z
N MET A 1 8.61 -25.49 -9.97
CA MET A 1 8.85 -25.63 -8.52
C MET A 1 7.93 -24.61 -7.85
N LEU A 2 6.72 -25.03 -7.48
CA LEU A 2 5.74 -24.15 -6.86
C LEU A 2 6.11 -24.02 -5.38
N LEU A 3 6.86 -22.98 -5.03
CA LEU A 3 6.97 -22.56 -3.65
C LEU A 3 5.54 -22.23 -3.20
N SER A 4 5.03 -22.98 -2.22
CA SER A 4 3.85 -22.59 -1.46
C SER A 4 4.07 -21.14 -1.01
N ARG A 5 3.16 -20.22 -1.35
CA ARG A 5 3.19 -18.78 -0.98
C ARG A 5 3.12 -18.53 0.54
N ASP A 6 3.38 -19.55 1.35
CA ASP A 6 3.01 -19.60 2.76
C ASP A 6 4.06 -18.99 3.71
N PHE A 7 5.20 -18.47 3.23
CA PHE A 7 6.25 -17.91 4.10
C PHE A 7 7.09 -16.79 3.45
N ILE A 8 6.49 -15.93 2.63
CA ILE A 8 7.20 -14.75 2.08
C ILE A 8 6.80 -13.52 2.89
N ASN A 9 7.75 -12.93 3.63
CA ASN A 9 7.58 -11.63 4.25
C ASN A 9 7.87 -10.53 3.23
N TYR A 10 6.81 -9.92 2.68
CA TYR A 10 6.96 -8.91 1.64
C TYR A 10 7.58 -7.62 2.19
N SER A 11 7.22 -7.22 3.41
CA SER A 11 7.81 -6.04 4.05
C SER A 11 9.33 -6.15 4.17
N GLU A 12 9.84 -7.32 4.57
CA GLU A 12 11.27 -7.57 4.69
C GLU A 12 11.98 -7.53 3.34
N ILE A 13 11.42 -8.16 2.30
CA ILE A 13 12.05 -8.15 0.97
C ILE A 13 12.04 -6.74 0.38
N LEU A 14 10.91 -6.05 0.47
CA LEU A 14 10.78 -4.69 -0.02
C LEU A 14 11.66 -3.72 0.77
N SER A 15 11.95 -4.00 2.05
CA SER A 15 12.87 -3.17 2.86
C SER A 15 14.29 -3.11 2.29
N GLN A 16 14.69 -4.15 1.54
CA GLN A 16 16.00 -4.30 0.92
C GLN A 16 16.07 -3.69 -0.49
N LEU A 17 14.98 -3.09 -0.99
CA LEU A 17 14.97 -2.40 -2.29
C LEU A 17 15.99 -1.27 -2.35
N VAL A 18 16.33 -0.68 -1.21
CA VAL A 18 17.36 0.35 -1.09
C VAL A 18 18.52 -0.22 -0.28
N ASN A 19 19.73 -0.16 -0.84
CA ASN A 19 20.95 -0.63 -0.20
C ASN A 19 21.50 0.40 0.82
N GLU A 20 22.59 0.05 1.50
CA GLU A 20 23.24 0.91 2.49
C GLU A 20 23.77 2.23 1.90
N GLU A 21 24.05 2.27 0.59
CA GLU A 21 24.48 3.45 -0.16
C GLU A 21 23.31 4.35 -0.62
N ASN A 22 22.09 4.02 -0.14
CA ASN A 22 20.84 4.68 -0.52
C ASN A 22 20.58 4.59 -2.04
N GLU A 23 20.96 3.49 -2.69
CA GLU A 23 20.72 3.21 -4.10
C GLU A 23 19.76 2.04 -4.27
N LEU A 24 19.09 1.96 -5.42
CA LEU A 24 18.20 0.85 -5.71
C LEU A 24 19.00 -0.44 -5.92
N ASN A 25 18.71 -1.44 -5.08
CA ASN A 25 19.33 -2.74 -5.13
C ASN A 25 18.83 -3.52 -6.36
N GLN A 26 19.71 -3.69 -7.35
CA GLN A 26 19.37 -4.32 -8.63
C GLN A 26 18.99 -5.80 -8.48
N ASP A 27 19.61 -6.52 -7.53
CA ASP A 27 19.30 -7.93 -7.29
C ASP A 27 17.90 -8.09 -6.71
N ILE A 28 17.53 -7.22 -5.76
CA ILE A 28 16.19 -7.21 -5.16
C ILE A 28 15.15 -6.73 -6.18
N LEU A 29 15.46 -5.74 -7.02
CA LEU A 29 14.58 -5.35 -8.12
C LEU A 29 14.31 -6.51 -9.07
N ALA A 30 15.37 -7.22 -9.51
CA ALA A 30 15.27 -8.41 -10.35
C ALA A 30 14.42 -9.51 -9.69
N PHE A 31 14.58 -9.70 -8.38
CA PHE A 31 13.75 -10.63 -7.61
C PHE A 31 12.28 -10.19 -7.59
N CYS A 32 11.99 -8.92 -7.30
CA CYS A 32 10.63 -8.39 -7.24
C CYS A 32 9.91 -8.44 -8.60
N PHE A 33 10.60 -8.29 -9.73
CA PHE A 33 10.02 -8.48 -11.08
C PHE A 33 9.47 -9.90 -11.30
N ASN A 34 10.02 -10.90 -10.60
CA ASN A 34 9.55 -12.29 -10.65
C ASN A 34 8.57 -12.63 -9.53
N LEU A 35 8.65 -11.92 -8.39
CA LEU A 35 7.79 -12.12 -7.24
C LEU A 35 6.35 -11.64 -7.50
N PHE A 36 6.24 -10.45 -8.08
CA PHE A 36 4.97 -9.84 -8.45
C PHE A 36 4.66 -10.09 -9.93
N ASP A 37 3.43 -9.80 -10.34
CA ASP A 37 3.14 -9.64 -11.77
C ASP A 37 4.05 -8.55 -12.34
N SER A 38 4.84 -8.90 -13.36
CA SER A 38 5.95 -8.07 -13.83
C SER A 38 5.45 -6.73 -14.36
N GLU A 39 4.31 -6.71 -15.05
CA GLU A 39 3.68 -5.49 -15.52
C GLU A 39 3.24 -4.61 -14.33
N THR A 40 2.61 -5.21 -13.32
CA THR A 40 2.19 -4.49 -12.10
C THR A 40 3.37 -3.85 -11.38
N PHE A 41 4.48 -4.58 -11.22
CA PHE A 41 5.67 -4.08 -10.53
C PHE A 41 6.42 -3.00 -11.34
N ILE A 42 6.56 -3.16 -12.66
CA ILE A 42 7.12 -2.11 -13.53
C ILE A 42 6.30 -0.82 -13.41
N LYS A 43 4.98 -0.91 -13.48
CA LYS A 43 4.10 0.26 -13.35
C LYS A 43 4.19 0.88 -11.96
N ALA A 44 4.31 0.07 -10.89
CA ALA A 44 4.47 0.57 -9.53
C ALA A 44 5.77 1.36 -9.36
N LEU A 45 6.90 0.86 -9.89
CA LEU A 45 8.16 1.60 -9.91
C LEU A 45 8.05 2.87 -10.75
N SER A 46 7.39 2.82 -11.91
CA SER A 46 7.17 4.00 -12.73
C SER A 46 6.37 5.07 -11.99
N ILE A 47 5.35 4.69 -11.22
CA ILE A 47 4.60 5.62 -10.35
C ILE A 47 5.54 6.25 -9.32
N LEU A 48 6.37 5.46 -8.64
CA LEU A 48 7.32 5.96 -7.64
C LEU A 48 8.32 6.95 -8.23
N GLU A 49 8.70 6.80 -9.49
CA GLU A 49 9.64 7.70 -10.19
C GLU A 49 8.97 8.89 -10.91
N SER A 50 7.65 8.87 -11.07
CA SER A 50 6.91 9.80 -11.95
C SER A 50 6.69 11.22 -11.39
N ARG A 51 7.08 11.51 -10.15
CA ARG A 51 6.77 12.77 -9.44
C ARG A 51 5.28 13.04 -9.25
N ASN A 52 4.45 12.01 -9.33
CA ASN A 52 3.00 12.14 -9.25
C ASN A 52 2.39 11.56 -7.97
N LEU A 53 3.21 11.09 -7.02
CA LEU A 53 2.75 10.53 -5.76
C LEU A 53 2.79 11.60 -4.66
N PHE A 54 1.62 11.91 -4.11
CA PHE A 54 1.41 12.91 -3.08
C PHE A 54 0.82 12.28 -1.81
N LEU A 55 1.44 12.61 -0.69
CA LEU A 55 1.07 12.16 0.65
C LEU A 55 0.56 13.36 1.43
N TYR A 56 -0.75 13.45 1.61
CA TYR A 56 -1.37 14.54 2.36
C TYR A 56 -1.57 14.13 3.81
N LEU A 57 -1.17 15.02 4.72
CA LEU A 57 -1.37 14.87 6.16
C LEU A 57 -2.20 16.03 6.69
N PHE A 58 -3.40 15.73 7.19
CA PHE A 58 -4.24 16.72 7.84
C PHE A 58 -3.80 16.91 9.29
N THR A 59 -3.44 18.15 9.64
CA THR A 59 -3.02 18.54 10.98
C THR A 59 -3.82 19.78 11.42
N PRO A 60 -5.03 19.60 11.96
CA PRO A 60 -5.87 20.72 12.38
C PRO A 60 -5.29 21.45 13.61
N VAL A 61 -4.42 20.78 14.36
CA VAL A 61 -3.65 21.36 15.47
C VAL A 61 -2.19 21.42 15.04
N PRO A 62 -1.50 22.56 15.21
CA PRO A 62 -0.06 22.64 14.98
C PRO A 62 0.64 21.56 15.80
N LEU A 63 1.46 20.73 15.14
CA LEU A 63 2.35 19.80 15.84
C LEU A 63 3.14 20.61 16.87
N LEU A 64 3.00 20.27 18.15
CA LEU A 64 3.65 20.98 19.25
C LEU A 64 5.14 21.13 18.93
N GLU A 65 5.55 22.36 18.70
CA GLU A 65 6.89 22.75 18.28
C GLU A 65 7.87 22.48 19.43
N THR A 66 8.34 21.24 19.51
CA THR A 66 9.60 20.93 20.20
C THR A 66 10.70 21.09 19.16
N ASN A 67 11.86 21.61 19.57
CA ASN A 67 13.01 22.03 18.74
C ASN A 67 13.61 20.97 17.78
N ALA A 68 12.93 19.84 17.56
CA ALA A 68 13.25 18.84 16.56
C ALA A 68 12.88 19.34 15.16
N ASN A 69 13.64 18.87 14.17
CA ASN A 69 13.49 19.23 12.77
C ASN A 69 12.06 18.89 12.29
N GLN A 70 11.22 19.90 12.00
CA GLN A 70 9.79 19.74 11.68
C GLN A 70 9.54 18.69 10.59
N GLN A 71 10.47 18.58 9.64
CA GLN A 71 10.44 17.58 8.59
C GLN A 71 10.56 16.16 9.15
N GLU A 72 11.47 15.88 10.07
CA GLU A 72 11.66 14.56 10.69
C GLU A 72 10.44 14.12 11.54
N THR A 73 9.78 15.07 12.20
CA THR A 73 8.50 14.84 12.89
C THR A 73 7.37 14.53 11.90
N LEU A 74 7.31 15.20 10.75
CA LEU A 74 6.36 14.92 9.67
C LEU A 74 6.60 13.53 9.06
N LEU A 75 7.85 13.16 8.81
CA LEU A 75 8.23 11.84 8.29
C LEU A 75 7.83 10.70 9.22
N SER A 76 8.20 10.85 10.50
CA SER A 76 7.94 9.84 11.52
C SER A 76 6.44 9.68 11.79
N SER A 77 5.68 10.78 11.80
CA SER A 77 4.21 10.71 11.94
C SER A 77 3.52 10.07 10.73
N PHE A 78 4.02 10.28 9.50
CA PHE A 78 3.44 9.64 8.34
C PHE A 78 3.74 8.13 8.30
N TYR A 79 4.98 7.73 8.60
CA TYR A 79 5.45 6.35 8.48
C TYR A 79 5.12 5.45 9.69
N LYS A 80 5.34 5.90 10.94
CA LYS A 80 5.22 5.06 12.16
C LYS A 80 3.80 4.96 12.73
N ASN A 81 2.94 5.94 12.45
CA ASN A 81 1.62 6.05 13.07
C ASN A 81 0.50 5.49 12.17
N GLN A 82 0.55 4.21 11.81
CA GLN A 82 -0.57 3.59 11.07
C GLN A 82 -1.84 3.46 11.96
N ASN A 83 -1.70 3.47 13.29
CA ASN A 83 -2.81 3.26 14.23
C ASN A 83 -3.21 4.50 15.06
N ASP A 84 -2.60 5.66 14.83
CA ASP A 84 -2.87 6.85 15.64
C ASP A 84 -3.99 7.69 15.01
N SER A 85 -5.19 7.58 15.59
CA SER A 85 -6.44 8.22 15.13
C SER A 85 -6.41 9.75 15.06
N GLN A 86 -5.34 10.38 15.52
CA GLN A 86 -5.20 11.83 15.57
C GLN A 86 -4.92 12.48 14.20
N TYR A 87 -4.41 11.72 13.22
CA TYR A 87 -4.02 12.26 11.92
C TYR A 87 -4.82 11.63 10.78
N LEU A 88 -5.39 12.46 9.90
CA LEU A 88 -5.97 11.97 8.66
C LEU A 88 -4.89 11.98 7.57
N LYS A 89 -4.70 10.82 6.93
CA LYS A 89 -3.73 10.62 5.86
C LYS A 89 -4.47 10.39 4.55
N ARG A 90 -3.88 10.82 3.45
CA ARG A 90 -4.44 10.59 2.12
C ARG A 90 -3.32 10.43 1.11
N ILE A 91 -3.37 9.33 0.37
CA ILE A 91 -2.43 9.02 -0.70
C ILE A 91 -3.15 9.35 -2.01
N ILE A 92 -2.57 10.27 -2.78
CA ILE A 92 -3.08 10.68 -4.07
C ILE A 92 -2.01 10.48 -5.11
N ILE A 93 -2.37 9.81 -6.20
CA ILE A 93 -1.51 9.65 -7.36
C ILE A 93 -2.18 10.36 -8.53
N LYS A 94 -1.47 11.31 -9.14
CA LYS A 94 -1.95 11.96 -10.37
C LYS A 94 -1.54 11.10 -11.57
N GLU A 95 -2.49 10.67 -12.37
CA GLU A 95 -2.14 10.02 -13.62
C GLU A 95 -1.73 11.06 -14.68
N ASN A 96 -1.00 10.63 -15.72
CA ASN A 96 -0.48 11.52 -16.76
C ASN A 96 -1.58 12.23 -17.55
N ASN A 97 -2.81 11.70 -17.53
CA ASN A 97 -3.98 12.46 -17.91
C ASN A 97 -4.31 13.39 -16.74
N GLU A 98 -3.99 14.68 -16.84
CA GLU A 98 -4.04 15.68 -15.75
C GLU A 98 -5.37 15.77 -14.96
N LYS A 99 -6.43 15.10 -15.42
CA LYS A 99 -7.76 15.05 -14.80
C LYS A 99 -7.99 13.82 -13.93
N ASP A 100 -7.21 12.76 -14.10
CA ASP A 100 -7.44 11.48 -13.44
C ASP A 100 -6.60 11.42 -12.15
N ILE A 101 -7.30 11.52 -11.02
CA ILE A 101 -6.74 11.47 -9.68
C ILE A 101 -7.08 10.11 -9.09
N VAL A 102 -6.06 9.34 -8.74
CA VAL A 102 -6.22 8.04 -8.09
C VAL A 102 -6.03 8.21 -6.58
N PHE A 103 -7.06 7.83 -5.83
CA PHE A 103 -7.01 7.70 -4.38
C PHE A 103 -6.59 6.31 -3.97
N VAL A 104 -5.66 6.21 -3.02
CA VAL A 104 -5.20 4.94 -2.44
C VAL A 104 -5.40 4.97 -0.93
N ASP A 105 -5.93 3.88 -0.39
CA ASP A 105 -6.08 3.63 1.04
C ASP A 105 -5.49 2.25 1.37
N LEU A 106 -4.35 2.25 2.06
CA LEU A 106 -3.66 1.03 2.44
C LEU A 106 -4.32 0.32 3.62
N ASP A 107 -5.01 1.04 4.50
CA ASP A 107 -5.62 0.47 5.71
C ASP A 107 -6.84 -0.38 5.35
N SER A 108 -7.54 -0.01 4.28
CA SER A 108 -8.65 -0.79 3.69
C SER A 108 -8.24 -1.59 2.44
N TRP A 109 -6.97 -1.52 2.02
CA TRP A 109 -6.46 -2.11 0.79
C TRP A 109 -7.28 -1.74 -0.47
N TYR A 110 -7.66 -0.47 -0.57
CA TYR A 110 -8.51 0.07 -1.61
C TYR A 110 -7.75 1.03 -2.54
N CYS A 111 -8.13 1.03 -3.81
CA CYS A 111 -7.65 2.01 -4.77
C CYS A 111 -8.75 2.39 -5.77
N GLY A 112 -8.92 3.69 -6.00
CA GLY A 112 -9.94 4.25 -6.90
C GLY A 112 -9.68 4.02 -8.39
N CYS A 113 -8.52 3.48 -8.79
CA CYS A 113 -8.21 3.24 -10.20
C CYS A 113 -9.11 2.17 -10.84
N GLU A 114 -9.24 2.21 -12.17
CA GLU A 114 -10.06 1.26 -12.93
C GLU A 114 -9.59 -0.20 -12.75
N GLU A 115 -8.27 -0.44 -12.71
CA GLU A 115 -7.71 -1.79 -12.61
C GLU A 115 -8.09 -2.50 -11.30
N HIS A 116 -8.02 -1.79 -10.18
CA HIS A 116 -8.42 -2.33 -8.88
C HIS A 116 -9.92 -2.63 -8.86
N ASN A 117 -10.74 -1.68 -9.31
CA ASN A 117 -12.19 -1.85 -9.37
C ASN A 117 -12.63 -3.01 -10.28
N ARG A 118 -11.93 -3.22 -11.41
CA ARG A 118 -12.16 -4.37 -12.30
C ARG A 118 -11.80 -5.68 -11.60
N LYS A 119 -10.57 -5.81 -11.07
CA LYS A 119 -10.13 -7.01 -10.34
C LYS A 119 -11.04 -7.34 -9.14
N TYR A 120 -11.50 -6.29 -8.43
CA TYR A 120 -12.43 -6.43 -7.32
C TYR A 120 -13.79 -6.99 -7.77
N ARG A 121 -14.35 -6.45 -8.86
CA ARG A 121 -15.61 -6.93 -9.46
C ARG A 121 -15.49 -8.37 -9.95
N ASP A 122 -14.43 -8.69 -10.68
CA ASP A 122 -14.17 -10.05 -11.19
C ASP A 122 -14.09 -11.05 -10.02
N SER A 123 -13.42 -10.68 -8.92
CA SER A 123 -13.34 -11.51 -7.73
C SER A 123 -14.69 -11.69 -7.02
N MET A 124 -15.59 -10.70 -7.08
CA MET A 124 -16.94 -10.80 -6.52
C MET A 124 -17.83 -11.72 -7.37
N ASP A 125 -17.71 -11.63 -8.70
CA ASP A 125 -18.43 -12.48 -9.64
C ASP A 125 -17.99 -13.96 -9.51
N ASP A 126 -16.68 -14.20 -9.36
CA ASP A 126 -16.13 -15.52 -9.06
C ASP A 126 -16.67 -16.07 -7.73
N LEU A 127 -16.73 -15.24 -6.69
CA LEU A 127 -17.25 -15.65 -5.39
C LEU A 127 -18.74 -16.00 -5.47
N SER A 128 -19.54 -15.20 -6.17
CA SER A 128 -20.96 -15.48 -6.37
C SER A 128 -21.18 -16.81 -7.09
N SER A 129 -20.42 -17.06 -8.15
CA SER A 129 -20.43 -18.31 -8.93
C SER A 129 -20.00 -19.53 -8.09
N LEU A 130 -19.05 -19.34 -7.17
CA LEU A 130 -18.61 -20.40 -6.23
C LEU A 130 -19.63 -20.66 -5.13
N VAL A 131 -20.33 -19.64 -4.64
CA VAL A 131 -21.41 -19.79 -3.66
C VAL A 131 -22.58 -20.53 -4.27
N GLU A 132 -22.96 -20.20 -5.51
CA GLU A 132 -23.99 -20.93 -6.28
C GLU A 132 -23.60 -22.40 -6.48
N LYS A 133 -22.35 -22.68 -6.91
CA LYS A 133 -21.85 -24.06 -7.04
C LYS A 133 -21.75 -24.80 -5.71
N LYS A 134 -21.37 -24.12 -4.61
CA LYS A 134 -21.34 -24.74 -3.27
C LYS A 134 -22.73 -25.02 -2.72
N GLN A 135 -23.74 -24.22 -3.08
CA GLN A 135 -25.13 -24.53 -2.74
C GLN A 135 -25.61 -25.82 -3.44
N GLU A 136 -25.10 -26.15 -4.63
CA GLU A 136 -25.34 -27.44 -5.30
C GLU A 136 -24.52 -28.61 -4.70
N LEU A 137 -23.34 -28.33 -4.14
CA LEU A 137 -22.38 -29.33 -3.63
C LEU A 137 -22.42 -29.55 -2.11
N ASN A 138 -23.33 -28.92 -1.37
CA ASN A 138 -23.49 -29.13 0.08
C ASN A 138 -24.21 -30.47 0.39
N THR A 139 -23.59 -31.58 -0.01
CA THR A 139 -23.61 -32.82 0.77
C THR A 139 -22.16 -33.21 1.01
N SER A 140 -21.67 -32.93 2.22
CA SER A 140 -20.46 -33.49 2.85
C SER A 140 -19.21 -32.59 2.93
N GLN A 141 -18.80 -32.41 4.19
CA GLN A 141 -17.45 -32.13 4.70
C GLN A 141 -17.04 -30.67 4.92
N ASN A 142 -17.43 -30.20 6.10
CA ASN A 142 -16.65 -29.27 6.91
C ASN A 142 -15.26 -29.85 7.18
N LYS A 143 -14.21 -29.19 6.69
CA LYS A 143 -12.84 -29.39 7.18
C LYS A 143 -12.14 -28.05 7.28
N THR A 144 -12.41 -27.33 8.36
CA THR A 144 -11.62 -26.19 8.83
C THR A 144 -10.28 -26.72 9.32
N MET A 145 -9.23 -26.48 8.53
CA MET A 145 -7.86 -26.86 8.88
C MET A 145 -7.27 -25.74 9.75
N TYR A 146 -7.21 -25.97 11.06
CA TYR A 146 -6.47 -25.11 11.98
C TYR A 146 -4.98 -25.33 11.76
N PHE A 147 -4.29 -24.39 11.11
CA PHE A 147 -2.83 -24.36 11.17
C PHE A 147 -2.39 -23.76 12.50
N SER A 148 -1.44 -24.46 13.09
CA SER A 148 -0.95 -24.30 14.46
C SER A 148 0.36 -23.50 14.44
N GLN A 149 0.49 -22.62 15.43
CA GLN A 149 1.65 -21.78 15.79
C GLN A 149 1.88 -20.50 14.96
N PRO A 150 1.91 -19.30 15.60
CA PRO A 150 2.40 -18.09 14.94
C PRO A 150 3.92 -18.20 14.74
N PRO A 151 4.46 -17.92 13.54
CA PRO A 151 5.90 -17.82 13.33
C PRO A 151 6.47 -16.71 14.22
N GLN A 152 7.64 -16.94 14.81
CA GLN A 152 8.45 -15.90 15.50
C GLN A 152 9.22 -15.04 14.49
N GLU A 153 8.60 -14.72 13.36
CA GLU A 153 9.19 -13.93 12.28
C GLU A 153 8.85 -12.45 12.47
N PRO A 154 9.67 -11.52 11.93
CA PRO A 154 9.33 -10.10 11.91
C PRO A 154 7.92 -9.91 11.31
N GLU A 155 7.10 -9.03 11.89
CA GLU A 155 5.74 -8.81 11.39
C GLU A 155 5.77 -8.29 9.95
N ASP A 156 5.04 -8.96 9.04
CA ASP A 156 4.78 -8.46 7.70
C ASP A 156 3.64 -7.42 7.77
N PHE A 157 3.93 -6.18 7.37
CA PHE A 157 2.97 -5.08 7.29
C PHE A 157 2.36 -4.93 5.90
N PHE A 158 2.88 -5.63 4.89
CA PHE A 158 2.41 -5.56 3.52
C PHE A 158 0.98 -6.08 3.44
N ALA A 159 0.08 -5.25 2.92
CA ALA A 159 -1.34 -5.57 2.77
C ALA A 159 -2.05 -6.03 4.07
N LYS A 160 -1.51 -5.62 5.23
CA LYS A 160 -2.10 -5.87 6.55
C LYS A 160 -3.25 -4.89 6.79
N ILE A 161 -4.45 -5.40 7.04
CA ILE A 161 -5.64 -4.61 7.36
C ILE A 161 -5.75 -4.48 8.90
N PRO A 162 -5.69 -3.28 9.49
CA PRO A 162 -5.61 -3.11 10.95
C PRO A 162 -6.76 -3.74 11.75
N ALA A 163 -7.97 -3.77 11.18
CA ALA A 163 -9.17 -4.28 11.85
C ALA A 163 -9.32 -5.81 11.82
N SER A 164 -8.56 -6.52 10.96
CA SER A 164 -8.62 -7.97 10.85
C SER A 164 -7.25 -8.58 11.15
N LYS A 165 -7.17 -9.55 12.07
CA LYS A 165 -6.00 -10.45 12.18
C LYS A 165 -5.81 -11.35 10.93
N GLN A 166 -6.62 -11.13 9.90
CA GLN A 166 -6.51 -11.78 8.61
C GLN A 166 -5.66 -10.88 7.73
N TYR A 167 -4.55 -11.43 7.26
CA TYR A 167 -4.01 -11.02 5.98
C TYR A 167 -5.11 -11.31 4.97
N ASP A 168 -5.56 -10.29 4.25
CA ASP A 168 -6.41 -10.58 3.12
C ASP A 168 -5.58 -11.48 2.18
N SER A 169 -6.26 -12.32 1.41
CA SER A 169 -5.69 -12.87 0.18
C SER A 169 -5.43 -11.78 -0.87
N SER A 170 -5.05 -10.58 -0.42
CA SER A 170 -4.87 -9.28 -1.07
C SER A 170 -3.82 -9.29 -2.16
N CYS A 171 -2.93 -10.27 -2.17
CA CYS A 171 -2.06 -10.55 -3.32
C CYS A 171 -2.85 -10.89 -4.60
N LYS A 172 -4.16 -11.17 -4.51
CA LYS A 172 -5.02 -11.39 -5.70
C LYS A 172 -5.56 -10.09 -6.30
N ILE A 173 -5.94 -9.12 -5.48
CA ILE A 173 -6.51 -7.84 -5.91
C ILE A 173 -5.51 -6.75 -5.59
N MET A 174 -4.54 -6.58 -6.49
CA MET A 174 -3.49 -5.58 -6.38
C MET A 174 -3.36 -4.85 -7.72
N CYS A 175 -3.28 -3.53 -7.67
CA CYS A 175 -2.97 -2.67 -8.80
C CYS A 175 -1.61 -1.98 -8.58
N PRO A 176 -1.02 -1.36 -9.62
CA PRO A 176 0.26 -0.66 -9.51
C PRO A 176 0.28 0.43 -8.43
N HIS A 177 -0.83 1.14 -8.25
CA HIS A 177 -0.97 2.20 -7.24
C HIS A 177 -0.87 1.68 -5.80
N LEU A 178 -1.57 0.59 -5.48
CA LEU A 178 -1.47 -0.07 -4.16
C LEU A 178 -0.06 -0.58 -3.93
N LEU A 179 0.54 -1.22 -4.93
CA LEU A 179 1.89 -1.74 -4.81
C LEU A 179 2.91 -0.61 -4.62
N ALA A 180 2.82 0.48 -5.37
CA ALA A 180 3.68 1.65 -5.19
C ALA A 180 3.54 2.25 -3.79
N ALA A 181 2.31 2.46 -3.32
CA ALA A 181 2.05 2.98 -1.98
C ALA A 181 2.53 2.03 -0.88
N ALA A 182 2.35 0.73 -1.04
CA ALA A 182 2.80 -0.30 -0.10
C ALA A 182 4.34 -0.40 -0.06
N ILE A 183 5.01 -0.36 -1.22
CA ILE A 183 6.48 -0.26 -1.30
C ILE A 183 6.94 0.97 -0.52
N LEU A 184 6.26 2.11 -0.66
CA LEU A 184 6.68 3.35 -0.03
C LEU A 184 6.45 3.37 1.50
N LEU A 185 5.36 2.77 1.99
CA LEU A 185 4.87 2.98 3.36
C LEU A 185 4.80 1.73 4.24
N GLN A 186 4.95 0.54 3.66
CA GLN A 186 4.89 -0.76 4.34
C GLN A 186 6.19 -1.57 4.20
N SER A 187 7.29 -0.96 3.71
CA SER A 187 8.60 -1.62 3.57
C SER A 187 9.61 -1.20 4.66
N SER A 188 10.36 -0.12 4.44
CA SER A 188 11.26 0.50 5.40
C SER A 188 11.30 2.02 5.29
N MET A 189 11.71 2.66 6.38
CA MET A 189 11.96 4.11 6.40
C MET A 189 13.06 4.49 5.39
N ALA A 190 14.02 3.61 5.13
CA ALA A 190 15.08 3.86 4.15
C ALA A 190 14.52 3.98 2.73
N VAL A 191 13.61 3.08 2.34
CA VAL A 191 12.89 3.16 1.06
C VAL A 191 12.06 4.44 0.98
N PHE A 192 11.33 4.76 2.04
CA PHE A 192 10.54 5.99 2.10
C PHE A 192 11.39 7.25 1.91
N GLN A 193 12.50 7.34 2.65
CA GLN A 193 13.44 8.46 2.55
C GLN A 193 14.11 8.52 1.19
N HIS A 194 14.46 7.38 0.56
CA HIS A 194 15.04 7.36 -0.77
C HIS A 194 14.19 8.13 -1.80
N PHE A 195 12.90 7.80 -1.88
CA PHE A 195 12.00 8.42 -2.86
C PHE A 195 11.65 9.87 -2.54
N LEU A 196 11.64 10.22 -1.25
CA LEU A 196 11.29 11.55 -0.77
C LEU A 196 12.46 12.55 -0.82
N THR A 197 13.66 12.17 -0.36
CA THR A 197 14.80 13.10 -0.18
C THR A 197 15.89 12.93 -1.22
N LYS A 198 16.22 11.71 -1.65
CA LYS A 198 17.29 11.49 -2.64
C LYS A 198 16.77 11.64 -4.07
N LYS A 199 15.62 11.02 -4.38
CA LYS A 199 15.00 11.08 -5.72
C LYS A 199 14.09 12.30 -5.90
N GLU A 200 13.51 12.80 -4.81
CA GLU A 200 12.52 13.91 -4.82
C GLU A 200 11.35 13.64 -5.78
N THR A 201 10.82 12.42 -5.71
CA THR A 201 9.76 11.90 -6.60
C THR A 201 8.44 11.64 -5.89
N CYS A 202 8.45 11.64 -4.56
CA CYS A 202 7.26 11.61 -3.72
C CYS A 202 7.21 12.89 -2.90
N TYR A 203 6.02 13.43 -2.63
CA TYR A 203 5.85 14.68 -1.90
C TYR A 203 4.95 14.50 -0.69
N ILE A 204 5.35 15.04 0.46
CA ILE A 204 4.46 15.15 1.63
C ILE A 204 3.95 16.58 1.70
N ILE A 205 2.63 16.73 1.79
CA ILE A 205 1.96 18.03 1.89
C ILE A 205 1.15 18.06 3.18
N LYS A 206 1.49 18.99 4.06
CA LYS A 206 0.72 19.28 5.26
C LYS A 206 -0.51 20.11 4.87
N VAL A 207 -1.67 19.73 5.39
CA VAL A 207 -2.93 20.45 5.20
C VAL A 207 -3.46 20.88 6.56
N GLU A 208 -3.62 22.18 6.74
CA GLU A 208 -4.05 22.77 8.01
C GLU A 208 -5.53 23.19 7.96
N SER A 209 -6.03 23.54 6.77
CA SER A 209 -7.41 23.95 6.55
C SER A 209 -8.30 22.76 6.16
N MET A 210 -9.45 22.63 6.83
CA MET A 210 -10.47 21.65 6.45
C MET A 210 -11.00 21.90 5.03
N ASP A 211 -11.11 23.16 4.60
CA ASP A 211 -11.59 23.49 3.25
C ASP A 211 -10.63 22.98 2.17
N GLU A 212 -9.33 23.10 2.40
CA GLU A 212 -8.31 22.53 1.51
C GLU A 212 -8.35 21.01 1.51
N TRP A 213 -8.53 20.39 2.69
CA TRP A 213 -8.66 18.94 2.82
C TRP A 213 -9.87 18.39 2.05
N LEU A 214 -11.02 19.08 2.10
CA LEU A 214 -12.22 18.70 1.38
C LEU A 214 -12.07 18.90 -0.14
N ARG A 215 -11.36 19.96 -0.58
CA ARG A 215 -11.08 20.18 -2.00
C ARG A 215 -10.31 19.05 -2.67
N LEU A 216 -9.45 18.34 -1.92
CA LEU A 216 -8.76 17.15 -2.42
C LEU A 216 -9.71 16.03 -2.87
N GLN A 217 -10.99 16.09 -2.45
CA GLN A 217 -11.99 15.04 -2.67
C GLN A 217 -12.97 15.40 -3.80
N CYS A 218 -13.08 16.67 -4.16
CA CYS A 218 -14.11 17.17 -5.07
C CYS A 218 -14.03 16.61 -6.50
N ASN A 219 -12.88 16.05 -6.90
CA ASN A 219 -12.67 15.45 -8.23
C ASN A 219 -12.50 13.93 -8.19
N ILE A 220 -12.73 13.28 -7.04
CA ILE A 220 -12.58 11.82 -6.88
C ILE A 220 -13.87 11.09 -7.30
N VAL A 221 -15.03 11.72 -7.13
CA VAL A 221 -16.34 11.17 -7.51
C VAL A 221 -16.95 12.13 -8.53
N VAL A 222 -16.91 11.76 -9.80
CA VAL A 222 -17.58 12.48 -10.90
C VAL A 222 -18.45 11.49 -11.66
#